data_AF-A0AAJ7FM85-F1
#
_entry.id   AF-A0AAJ7FM85-F1
#
_cell.length_a   1.000
_cell.length_b   1.000
_cell.length_c   1.000
_cell.angle_alpha   90.00
_cell.angle_beta   90.00
_cell.angle_gamma   90.00
#
_symmetry.space_group_name_H-M   'P 1'
#
loop_
_entity.id
_entity.type
_entity.pdbx_description
1 polymer ?
#
loop_
_entity_poly.entity_id
_entity_poly.type
_entity_poly.pdbx_seq_one_letter_code
_entity_poly.pdbx_strand_id
1 'polypeptide(L)'
;MFFAKKFCGDEAEMMLEEVLKRGYETASQIIIKTFHRLEQHRSEHQSSLSMLKDKFELLVKNQFLTRSICTETMDEGPAEKIECNVPDLNMQAMAQIMQGNTDDPGDNKIYWRVNLDRFEQDLRDQIMVSAITKRVDENAGELMRQLLFLMYLRTASWADTSNPIPYSEIKEAVRKINYPLLVQYLDQYLRLLEEDSSQFLKRVGDSGGGQFSINTKEAFSQLAWTTVENIVMERFGSKAARIFRLVRSRKYVEQEQIQQLAMIPAKEAKHLTYTLLQENYLQMQELKKAGASAAPTKTFFLFYIDLNQVVRMEIEHCYHALYNTIQRREQESASNKRMIDKQLRIQTLTSNLKEHGATEEQLAEIVEMMTPSEKLQLEKVQNTIKKLGGSELQIDETLFLLTMYLHYH
;
A
#
# COMPACT_ATOMS: atom_id res chain seq x y z
N MET A 1 9.59 -1.63 -3.30
CA MET A 1 10.64 -1.05 -4.18
C MET A 1 10.58 0.48 -4.23
N PHE A 2 9.46 1.10 -4.63
CA PHE A 2 9.32 2.57 -4.72
C PHE A 2 9.70 3.34 -3.43
N PHE A 3 9.30 2.83 -2.25
CA PHE A 3 9.69 3.43 -0.97
C PHE A 3 11.19 3.46 -0.75
N ALA A 4 11.87 2.34 -1.02
CA ALA A 4 13.31 2.27 -0.83
C ALA A 4 14.07 3.15 -1.81
N LYS A 5 13.60 3.25 -3.06
CA LYS A 5 14.12 4.22 -4.04
C LYS A 5 14.02 5.64 -3.50
N LYS A 6 12.85 6.02 -2.96
CA LYS A 6 12.58 7.37 -2.44
C LYS A 6 13.46 7.74 -1.24
N PHE A 7 13.68 6.80 -0.32
CA PHE A 7 14.42 7.07 0.91
C PHE A 7 15.93 6.82 0.80
N CYS A 8 16.34 5.85 -0.01
CA CYS A 8 17.70 5.31 0.02
C CYS A 8 18.45 5.43 -1.33
N GLY A 9 17.73 5.71 -2.43
CA GLY A 9 18.30 5.85 -3.79
C GLY A 9 18.15 4.60 -4.66
N ASP A 10 18.62 4.69 -5.90
CA ASP A 10 18.51 3.62 -6.90
C ASP A 10 19.30 2.36 -6.51
N GLU A 11 20.43 2.52 -5.81
CA GLU A 11 21.26 1.40 -5.37
C GLU A 11 20.54 0.50 -4.36
N ALA A 12 19.75 1.12 -3.46
CA ALA A 12 18.97 0.42 -2.47
C ALA A 12 17.74 -0.29 -3.06
N GLU A 13 17.16 0.28 -4.12
CA GLU A 13 16.11 -0.38 -4.91
C GLU A 13 16.64 -1.68 -5.53
N MET A 14 17.82 -1.65 -6.15
CA MET A 14 18.45 -2.83 -6.72
C MET A 14 18.80 -3.89 -5.67
N MET A 15 19.30 -3.48 -4.50
CA MET A 15 19.55 -4.41 -3.38
C MET A 15 18.28 -5.14 -2.95
N LEU A 16 17.18 -4.41 -2.76
CA LEU A 16 15.91 -5.02 -2.36
C LEU A 16 15.32 -5.91 -3.45
N GLU A 17 15.47 -5.54 -4.72
CA GLU A 17 15.02 -6.38 -5.84
C GLU A 17 15.73 -7.75 -5.81
N GLU A 18 17.03 -7.78 -5.54
CA GLU A 18 17.78 -9.03 -5.45
C GLU A 18 17.32 -9.90 -4.28
N VAL A 19 17.12 -9.29 -3.11
CA VAL A 19 16.60 -10.02 -1.94
C VAL A 19 15.20 -10.55 -2.21
N LEU A 20 14.32 -9.79 -2.86
CA LEU A 20 12.96 -10.24 -3.21
C LEU A 20 12.97 -11.39 -4.22
N LYS A 21 13.85 -11.37 -5.23
CA LYS A 21 13.96 -12.44 -6.23
C LYS A 21 14.42 -13.77 -5.63
N ARG A 22 15.26 -13.72 -4.59
CA ARG A 22 15.91 -14.90 -3.99
C ARG A 22 15.27 -15.35 -2.67
N GLY A 23 14.51 -14.47 -2.02
CA GLY A 23 13.87 -14.70 -0.72
C GLY A 23 14.79 -14.36 0.47
N TYR A 24 15.97 -14.98 0.54
CA TYR A 24 16.96 -14.76 1.60
C TYR A 24 18.38 -14.79 1.03
N GLU A 25 19.24 -13.88 1.49
CA GLU A 25 20.63 -13.82 1.01
C GLU A 25 21.57 -13.20 2.06
N THR A 26 22.87 -13.50 1.98
CA THR A 26 23.88 -12.91 2.87
C THR A 26 24.21 -11.48 2.43
N ALA A 27 24.64 -10.64 3.36
CA ALA A 27 24.92 -9.22 3.07
C ALA A 27 26.04 -9.06 2.03
N SER A 28 27.08 -9.90 2.11
CA SER A 28 28.19 -9.96 1.16
C SER A 28 27.71 -10.27 -0.26
N GLN A 29 26.83 -11.25 -0.42
CA GLN A 29 26.31 -11.65 -1.72
C GLN A 29 25.39 -10.60 -2.34
N ILE A 30 24.58 -9.92 -1.51
CA ILE A 30 23.71 -8.81 -1.98
C ILE A 30 24.59 -7.67 -2.53
N ILE A 31 25.63 -7.27 -1.79
CA ILE A 31 26.54 -6.19 -2.18
C ILE A 31 27.29 -6.55 -3.47
N ILE A 32 27.82 -7.77 -3.59
CA ILE A 32 28.57 -8.22 -4.77
C ILE A 32 27.68 -8.26 -6.02
N LYS A 33 26.46 -8.79 -5.92
CA LYS A 33 25.54 -8.87 -7.06
C LYS A 33 25.04 -7.52 -7.52
N THR A 34 24.75 -6.64 -6.57
CA THR A 34 24.33 -5.27 -6.88
C THR A 34 25.47 -4.48 -7.50
N PHE A 35 26.71 -4.72 -7.07
CA PHE A 35 27.89 -4.19 -7.73
C PHE A 35 28.02 -4.68 -9.19
N HIS A 36 27.90 -5.99 -9.44
CA HIS A 36 27.95 -6.52 -10.82
C HIS A 36 26.82 -6.00 -11.71
N ARG A 37 25.60 -5.83 -11.17
CA ARG A 37 24.49 -5.19 -11.92
C ARG A 37 24.76 -3.72 -12.20
N LEU A 38 25.37 -2.99 -11.27
CA LEU A 38 25.74 -1.59 -11.44
C LEU A 38 26.82 -1.40 -12.51
N GLU A 39 27.83 -2.27 -12.56
CA GLU A 39 28.85 -2.25 -13.63
C GLU A 39 28.25 -2.49 -15.02
N GLN A 40 27.21 -3.32 -15.13
CA GLN A 40 26.51 -3.56 -16.38
C GLN A 40 25.65 -2.37 -16.83
N HIS A 41 25.18 -1.54 -15.89
CA HIS A 41 24.24 -0.44 -16.16
C HIS A 41 24.90 0.97 -16.18
N ARG A 42 26.09 1.16 -15.60
CA ARG A 42 26.82 2.45 -15.61
C ARG A 42 28.30 2.27 -15.96
N SER A 43 28.69 2.76 -17.13
CA SER A 43 30.08 2.81 -17.60
C SER A 43 30.91 3.95 -16.99
N GLU A 44 30.32 4.91 -16.26
CA GLU A 44 31.02 6.16 -15.89
C GLU A 44 31.14 6.46 -14.39
N HIS A 45 30.46 5.75 -13.48
CA HIS A 45 30.60 6.00 -12.03
C HIS A 45 30.81 4.68 -11.28
N GLN A 46 32.05 4.45 -10.83
CA GLN A 46 32.40 3.37 -9.91
C GLN A 46 31.70 3.62 -8.58
N SER A 47 30.52 3.02 -8.37
CA SER A 47 29.94 2.93 -7.04
C SER A 47 30.89 2.11 -6.17
N SER A 48 31.57 2.73 -5.21
CA SER A 48 32.52 2.01 -4.38
C SER A 48 31.80 1.00 -3.48
N LEU A 49 32.46 -0.14 -3.22
CA LEU A 49 31.95 -1.17 -2.30
C LEU A 49 31.59 -0.58 -0.92
N SER A 50 32.29 0.49 -0.50
CA SER A 50 32.01 1.26 0.71
C SER A 50 30.65 1.95 0.65
N MET A 51 30.31 2.60 -0.46
CA MET A 51 29.00 3.25 -0.62
C MET A 51 27.85 2.24 -0.59
N LEU A 52 28.04 1.06 -1.19
CA LEU A 52 27.03 -0.01 -1.14
C LEU A 52 26.86 -0.57 0.27
N LYS A 53 27.95 -0.71 1.03
CA LYS A 53 27.89 -1.07 2.46
C LYS A 53 27.14 -0.02 3.27
N ASP A 54 27.45 1.27 3.10
CA ASP A 54 26.76 2.35 3.82
C ASP A 54 25.25 2.38 3.51
N LYS A 55 24.88 2.11 2.25
CA LYS A 55 23.48 2.01 1.81
C LYS A 55 22.79 0.77 2.40
N PHE A 56 23.49 -0.36 2.47
CA PHE A 56 22.98 -1.55 3.14
C PHE A 56 22.77 -1.30 4.64
N GLU A 57 23.71 -0.65 5.31
CA GLU A 57 23.55 -0.24 6.71
C GLU A 57 22.38 0.70 6.90
N LEU A 58 22.13 1.61 5.96
CA LEU A 58 20.99 2.52 6.00
C LEU A 58 19.66 1.77 5.82
N LEU A 59 19.60 0.76 4.95
CA LEU A 59 18.44 -0.12 4.80
C LEU A 59 18.14 -0.91 6.09
N VAL A 60 19.18 -1.39 6.77
CA VAL A 60 19.06 -2.10 8.05
C VAL A 60 18.66 -1.16 9.18
N LYS A 61 19.25 0.05 9.27
CA LYS A 61 18.90 1.09 10.25
C LYS A 61 17.43 1.51 10.13
N ASN A 62 16.92 1.62 8.91
CA ASN A 62 15.52 1.93 8.62
C ASN A 62 14.58 0.72 8.76
N GLN A 63 15.10 -0.45 9.16
CA GLN A 63 14.38 -1.71 9.36
C GLN A 63 13.71 -2.27 8.09
N PHE A 64 14.16 -1.90 6.89
CA PHE A 64 13.67 -2.48 5.65
C PHE A 64 14.19 -3.90 5.42
N LEU A 65 15.35 -4.23 5.99
CA LEU A 65 15.92 -5.57 6.02
C LEU A 65 15.92 -6.08 7.46
N THR A 66 15.52 -7.34 7.63
CA THR A 66 15.60 -8.04 8.92
C THR A 66 16.44 -9.30 8.76
N ARG A 67 17.14 -9.68 9.83
CA ARG A 67 17.82 -10.98 9.85
C ARG A 67 16.74 -12.08 9.82
N SER A 68 16.89 -13.05 8.92
CA SER A 68 16.06 -14.25 9.00
C SER A 68 16.62 -15.13 10.11
N ILE A 69 15.78 -15.42 11.10
CA ILE A 69 16.11 -16.35 12.16
C ILE A 69 16.15 -17.74 11.53
N CYS A 70 17.36 -18.28 11.31
CA CYS A 70 17.53 -19.72 11.12
C CYS A 70 17.56 -20.38 12.51
N THR A 71 16.40 -20.62 13.10
CA THR A 71 16.30 -21.53 14.24
C THR A 71 16.13 -22.95 13.69
N GLU A 72 17.21 -23.72 13.67
CA GLU A 72 17.12 -25.19 13.61
C GLU A 72 16.68 -25.79 14.96
N THR A 73 16.33 -24.97 15.95
CA THR A 73 15.81 -25.41 17.24
C THR A 73 14.43 -24.81 17.46
N MET A 74 13.42 -25.67 17.48
CA MET A 74 12.10 -25.36 18.01
C MET A 74 12.23 -25.03 19.50
N ASP A 75 12.38 -23.76 19.83
CA ASP A 75 12.13 -23.25 21.16
C ASP A 75 11.24 -22.01 21.04
N GLU A 76 10.02 -22.13 21.57
CA GLU A 76 9.07 -21.05 21.76
C GLU A 76 9.59 -20.11 22.86
N GLY A 77 10.42 -19.14 22.45
CA GLY A 77 10.83 -18.00 23.27
C GLY A 77 10.06 -16.73 22.89
N PRO A 78 9.78 -15.83 23.84
CA PRO A 78 9.09 -14.57 23.56
C PRO A 78 9.94 -13.70 22.62
N ALA A 79 9.33 -13.25 21.53
CA ALA A 79 9.90 -12.41 20.45
C ALA A 79 11.17 -11.64 20.88
N GLU A 80 12.32 -12.24 20.66
CA GLU A 80 13.62 -11.63 20.92
C GLU A 80 13.75 -10.40 20.03
N LYS A 81 14.21 -9.29 20.60
CA LYS A 81 14.50 -8.04 19.87
C LYS A 81 15.33 -8.39 18.64
N ILE A 82 14.75 -8.16 17.45
CA ILE A 82 15.44 -8.37 16.18
C ILE A 82 16.69 -7.50 16.18
N GLU A 83 17.86 -8.12 16.36
CA GLU A 83 19.14 -7.43 16.35
C GLU A 83 19.43 -6.94 14.92
N CYS A 84 19.14 -5.67 14.66
CA CYS A 84 19.48 -4.95 13.42
C CYS A 84 20.97 -4.57 13.34
N ASN A 85 21.87 -5.25 14.06
CA ASN A 85 23.30 -4.97 13.93
C ASN A 85 23.80 -5.56 12.63
N VAL A 86 24.44 -4.76 11.78
CA VAL A 86 25.10 -5.26 10.58
C VAL A 86 26.36 -6.01 11.02
N PRO A 87 26.61 -7.25 10.57
CA PRO A 87 27.87 -7.92 10.86
C PRO A 87 29.04 -7.10 10.31
N ASP A 88 30.18 -7.11 11.01
CA ASP A 88 31.40 -6.44 10.54
C ASP A 88 31.93 -7.14 9.29
N LEU A 89 31.43 -6.72 8.13
CA LEU A 89 31.81 -7.27 6.83
C LEU A 89 33.26 -6.89 6.51
N ASN A 90 34.08 -7.91 6.24
CA ASN A 90 35.47 -7.73 5.80
C ASN A 90 35.50 -7.29 4.32
N MET A 91 35.79 -6.01 4.09
CA MET A 91 35.81 -5.41 2.75
C MET A 91 36.91 -5.97 1.84
N GLN A 92 38.02 -6.46 2.42
CA GLN A 92 39.11 -7.07 1.65
C GLN A 92 38.74 -8.47 1.16
N ALA A 93 38.08 -9.26 2.01
CA ALA A 93 37.55 -10.57 1.63
C ALA A 93 36.46 -10.43 0.55
N MET A 94 35.57 -9.44 0.64
CA MET A 94 34.56 -9.20 -0.42
C MET A 94 35.19 -8.85 -1.78
N ALA A 95 36.25 -8.03 -1.80
CA ALA A 95 36.98 -7.71 -3.02
C ALA A 95 37.72 -8.93 -3.62
N GLN A 96 38.19 -9.85 -2.77
CA GLN A 96 38.80 -11.12 -3.20
C GLN A 96 37.76 -12.13 -3.70
N ILE A 97 36.56 -12.16 -3.10
CA ILE A 97 35.42 -12.96 -3.59
C ILE A 97 34.96 -12.48 -4.98
N MET A 98 34.99 -11.17 -5.24
CA MET A 98 34.72 -10.62 -6.57
C MET A 98 35.76 -11.05 -7.61
N GLN A 99 36.98 -11.40 -7.20
CA GLN A 99 38.05 -11.92 -8.07
C GLN A 99 38.04 -13.44 -8.20
N GLY A 100 37.09 -14.15 -7.56
CA GLY A 100 36.92 -15.60 -7.66
C GLY A 100 37.60 -16.41 -6.54
N ASN A 101 38.12 -15.78 -5.49
CA ASN A 101 38.64 -16.48 -4.31
C ASN A 101 37.52 -16.80 -3.30
N THR A 102 37.65 -17.90 -2.57
CA THR A 102 36.74 -18.30 -1.49
C THR A 102 37.26 -17.82 -0.14
N ASP A 103 37.30 -16.51 0.08
CA ASP A 103 37.56 -15.94 1.40
C ASP A 103 36.25 -15.82 2.19
N ASP A 104 36.31 -15.86 3.53
CA ASP A 104 35.14 -15.72 4.39
C ASP A 104 34.80 -14.23 4.59
N PRO A 105 33.65 -13.74 4.11
CA PRO A 105 33.23 -12.35 4.31
C PRO A 105 32.85 -12.02 5.77
N GLY A 106 32.75 -13.03 6.64
CA GLY A 106 32.40 -12.86 8.05
C GLY A 106 30.89 -12.84 8.31
N ASP A 107 30.06 -13.09 7.28
CA ASP A 107 28.60 -13.15 7.37
C ASP A 107 28.02 -14.55 7.07
N ASN A 108 28.86 -15.59 7.19
CA ASN A 108 28.44 -16.97 7.05
C ASN A 108 27.31 -17.30 8.05
N LYS A 109 26.19 -17.83 7.50
CA LYS A 109 24.92 -18.14 8.20
C LYS A 109 24.11 -16.92 8.67
N ILE A 110 24.49 -15.69 8.31
CA ILE A 110 23.69 -14.48 8.56
C ILE A 110 22.92 -14.14 7.29
N TYR A 111 21.67 -14.55 7.25
CA TYR A 111 20.79 -14.29 6.13
C TYR A 111 19.88 -13.10 6.41
N TRP A 112 19.65 -12.30 5.37
CA TRP A 112 18.79 -11.13 5.40
C TRP A 112 17.58 -11.37 4.51
N ARG A 113 16.41 -10.95 5.01
CA ARG A 113 15.14 -10.94 4.29
C ARG A 113 14.54 -9.55 4.30
N VAL A 114 13.65 -9.29 3.35
CA VAL A 114 12.87 -8.05 3.34
C VAL A 114 11.88 -8.07 4.50
N ASN A 115 11.84 -6.97 5.26
CA ASN A 115 10.88 -6.80 6.34
C ASN A 115 9.55 -6.30 5.80
N LEU A 116 8.62 -7.21 5.50
CA LEU A 116 7.30 -6.86 4.99
C LEU A 116 6.50 -6.02 5.98
N ASP A 117 6.59 -6.31 7.28
CA ASP A 117 5.90 -5.59 8.36
C ASP A 117 6.22 -4.08 8.34
N ARG A 118 7.49 -3.73 8.12
CA ARG A 118 7.91 -2.32 7.99
C ARG A 118 7.31 -1.63 6.76
N PHE A 119 7.21 -2.35 5.63
CA PHE A 119 6.57 -1.80 4.43
C PHE A 119 5.06 -1.65 4.60
N GLU A 120 4.39 -2.60 5.26
CA GLU A 120 2.97 -2.49 5.61
C GLU A 120 2.71 -1.29 6.52
N GLN A 121 3.58 -1.07 7.51
CA GLN A 121 3.53 0.11 8.36
C GLN A 121 3.70 1.42 7.57
N ASP A 122 4.65 1.50 6.64
CA ASP A 122 4.86 2.69 5.80
C ASP A 122 3.70 2.92 4.82
N LEU A 123 3.12 1.86 4.26
CA LEU A 123 1.93 1.91 3.41
C LEU A 123 0.71 2.42 4.19
N ARG A 124 0.51 1.90 5.41
CA ARG A 124 -0.54 2.34 6.33
C ARG A 124 -0.43 3.85 6.61
N ASP A 125 0.78 4.31 6.91
CA ASP A 125 1.05 5.73 7.16
C ASP A 125 0.83 6.58 5.93
N GLN A 126 1.24 6.10 4.74
CA GLN A 126 0.98 6.78 3.49
C GLN A 126 -0.52 6.93 3.24
N ILE A 127 -1.33 5.91 3.53
CA ILE A 127 -2.78 5.98 3.41
C ILE A 127 -3.34 7.05 4.34
N MET A 128 -2.94 7.07 5.61
CA MET A 128 -3.40 8.07 6.57
C MET A 128 -3.01 9.50 6.17
N VAL A 129 -1.77 9.70 5.72
CA VAL A 129 -1.29 11.00 5.23
C VAL A 129 -2.08 11.42 3.99
N SER A 130 -2.25 10.53 3.01
CA SER A 130 -2.98 10.84 1.77
C SER A 130 -4.45 11.17 2.03
N ALA A 131 -5.07 10.52 3.02
CA ALA A 131 -6.45 10.79 3.41
C ALA A 131 -6.61 12.21 3.97
N ILE A 132 -5.69 12.64 4.84
CA ILE A 132 -5.70 14.00 5.39
C ILE A 132 -5.34 15.04 4.32
N THR A 133 -4.36 14.75 3.45
CA THR A 133 -4.01 15.64 2.33
C THR A 133 -5.20 15.91 1.40
N LYS A 134 -6.01 14.89 1.09
CA LYS A 134 -7.19 15.04 0.23
C LYS A 134 -8.35 15.75 0.92
N ARG A 135 -8.44 15.68 2.25
CA ARG A 135 -9.53 16.29 3.05
C ARG A 135 -9.28 17.76 3.36
N VAL A 136 -8.03 18.10 3.67
CA VAL A 136 -7.64 19.44 4.14
C VAL A 136 -6.72 20.09 3.12
N ASP A 137 -5.42 19.81 3.18
CA ASP A 137 -4.41 20.34 2.27
C ASP A 137 -3.06 19.58 2.44
N GLU A 138 -2.07 19.96 1.62
CA GLU A 138 -0.73 19.38 1.67
C GLU A 138 -0.01 19.63 3.01
N ASN A 139 -0.23 20.79 3.65
CA ASN A 139 0.40 21.12 4.94
C ASN A 139 -0.14 20.23 6.07
N ALA A 140 -1.44 19.96 6.10
CA ALA A 140 -2.05 19.04 7.06
C ALA A 140 -1.56 17.59 6.85
N GLY A 141 -1.31 17.20 5.60
CA GLY A 141 -0.66 15.91 5.29
C GLY A 141 0.73 15.79 5.90
N GLU A 142 1.55 16.83 5.77
CA GLU A 142 2.88 16.84 6.38
C GLU A 142 2.78 16.88 7.91
N LEU A 143 1.83 17.62 8.49
CA LEU A 143 1.57 17.58 9.93
C LEU A 143 1.24 16.16 10.40
N MET A 144 0.38 15.45 9.68
CA MET A 144 0.06 14.05 10.00
C MET A 144 1.30 13.16 9.95
N ARG A 145 2.15 13.34 8.93
CA ARG A 145 3.41 12.58 8.82
C ARG A 145 4.29 12.78 10.06
N GLN A 146 4.39 14.00 10.57
CA GLN A 146 5.15 14.30 11.78
C GLN A 146 4.53 13.72 13.03
N LEU A 147 3.19 13.75 13.13
CA LEU A 147 2.48 13.11 14.22
C LEU A 147 2.74 11.60 14.25
N LEU A 148 2.77 10.94 13.09
CA LEU A 148 3.11 9.52 12.98
C LEU A 148 4.56 9.25 13.36
N PHE A 149 5.52 10.08 12.97
CA PHE A 149 6.90 9.95 13.44
C PHE A 149 7.03 10.08 14.96
N LEU A 150 6.32 11.03 15.57
CA LEU A 150 6.29 11.20 17.03
C LEU A 150 5.57 10.06 17.74
N MET A 151 4.60 9.42 17.10
CA MET A 151 3.92 8.23 17.61
C MET A 151 4.90 7.07 17.77
N TYR A 152 5.81 6.84 16.82
CA TYR A 152 6.76 5.72 16.87
C TYR A 152 7.81 5.82 17.96
N LEU A 153 8.07 7.01 18.48
CA LEU A 153 8.95 7.19 19.62
C LEU A 153 8.35 6.65 20.92
N ARG A 154 7.03 6.43 20.96
CA ARG A 154 6.27 6.18 22.20
C ARG A 154 5.35 4.99 22.16
N THR A 155 4.93 4.58 20.98
CA THR A 155 3.87 3.59 20.78
C THR A 155 4.42 2.45 19.94
N ALA A 156 4.01 1.22 20.27
CA ALA A 156 4.24 0.08 19.40
C ALA A 156 3.62 0.32 18.01
N SER A 157 4.26 -0.18 16.95
CA SER A 157 3.88 0.10 15.56
C SER A 157 2.42 -0.17 15.26
N TRP A 158 1.83 -1.22 15.86
CA TRP A 158 0.47 -1.71 15.55
C TRP A 158 -0.59 -1.42 16.63
N ALA A 159 -0.35 -0.47 17.53
CA ALA A 159 -1.36 -0.12 18.54
C ALA A 159 -2.60 0.57 17.91
N ASP A 160 -3.79 0.31 18.48
CA ASP A 160 -5.08 0.90 18.07
C ASP A 160 -5.14 2.43 18.27
N THR A 161 -4.46 2.91 19.31
CA THR A 161 -4.39 4.34 19.66
C THR A 161 -2.98 4.69 20.10
N SER A 162 -2.48 5.85 19.66
CA SER A 162 -1.17 6.32 20.09
C SER A 162 -1.18 6.76 21.54
N ASN A 163 -0.01 6.65 22.18
CA ASN A 163 0.22 7.38 23.43
C ASN A 163 0.09 8.90 23.18
N PRO A 164 -0.40 9.69 24.15
CA PRO A 164 -0.63 11.12 23.95
C PRO A 164 0.67 11.87 23.64
N ILE A 165 0.64 12.67 22.59
CA ILE A 165 1.76 13.50 22.11
C ILE A 165 1.51 14.94 22.59
N PRO A 166 2.44 15.54 23.35
CA PRO A 166 2.28 16.91 23.84
C PRO A 166 2.50 17.94 22.72
N TYR A 167 1.73 19.02 22.77
CA TYR A 167 1.78 20.11 21.79
C TYR A 167 3.20 20.71 21.63
N SER A 168 3.97 20.83 22.71
CA SER A 168 5.33 21.38 22.69
C SER A 168 6.26 20.61 21.74
N GLU A 169 6.13 19.29 21.69
CA GLU A 169 6.95 18.43 20.84
C GLU A 169 6.49 18.47 19.39
N ILE A 170 5.18 18.52 19.15
CA ILE A 170 4.62 18.72 17.80
C ILE A 170 5.16 20.04 17.23
N LYS A 171 5.14 21.10 18.03
CA LYS A 171 5.67 22.41 17.63
C LYS A 171 7.17 22.37 17.34
N GLU A 172 7.96 21.64 18.12
CA GLU A 172 9.39 21.48 17.88
C GLU A 172 9.67 20.66 16.61
N ALA A 173 8.94 19.55 16.41
CA ALA A 173 9.06 18.71 15.23
C ALA A 173 8.71 19.49 13.96
N VAL A 174 7.61 20.24 13.96
CA VAL A 174 7.17 21.06 12.83
C VAL A 174 8.17 22.19 12.51
N ARG A 175 8.79 22.80 13.53
CA ARG A 175 9.85 23.82 13.32
C ARG A 175 11.11 23.28 12.64
N LYS A 176 11.40 21.98 12.77
CA LYS A 176 12.56 21.36 12.11
C LYS A 176 12.34 21.20 10.61
N ILE A 177 11.14 21.47 10.12
CA ILE A 177 10.74 21.26 8.73
C ILE A 177 10.57 22.62 8.05
N ASN A 178 10.96 22.69 6.78
CA ASN A 178 10.90 23.90 5.96
C ASN A 178 9.47 24.23 5.46
N TYR A 179 8.45 24.21 6.34
CA TYR A 179 7.07 24.61 6.01
C TYR A 179 6.63 25.82 6.85
N PRO A 180 6.86 27.06 6.35
CA PRO A 180 6.60 28.27 7.11
C PRO A 180 5.11 28.49 7.42
N LEU A 181 4.23 28.14 6.48
CA LEU A 181 2.76 28.24 6.63
C LEU A 181 2.24 27.31 7.74
N LEU A 182 2.78 26.09 7.80
CA LEU A 182 2.40 25.12 8.82
C LEU A 182 2.82 25.58 10.23
N VAL A 183 4.03 26.14 10.36
CA VAL A 183 4.52 26.68 11.64
C VAL A 183 3.65 27.86 12.11
N GLN A 184 3.21 28.72 11.20
CA GLN A 184 2.41 29.90 11.53
C GLN A 184 0.98 29.53 11.97
N TYR A 185 0.35 28.56 11.31
CA TYR A 185 -1.05 28.20 11.50
C TYR A 185 -1.26 26.85 12.21
N LEU A 186 -0.24 26.32 12.91
CA LEU A 186 -0.27 25.01 13.55
C LEU A 186 -1.50 24.80 14.45
N ASP A 187 -1.84 25.78 15.27
CA ASP A 187 -2.98 25.70 16.19
C ASP A 187 -4.32 25.59 15.45
N GLN A 188 -4.43 26.22 14.27
CA GLN A 188 -5.63 26.17 13.45
C GLN A 188 -5.75 24.81 12.77
N TYR A 189 -4.66 24.26 12.25
CA TYR A 189 -4.64 22.91 11.68
C TYR A 189 -4.98 21.84 12.71
N LEU A 190 -4.42 21.93 13.93
CA LEU A 190 -4.73 20.96 14.99
C LEU A 190 -6.21 21.00 15.41
N ARG A 191 -6.80 22.20 15.51
CA ARG A 191 -8.25 22.34 15.79
C ARG A 191 -9.11 21.79 14.65
N LEU A 192 -8.73 22.06 13.41
CA LEU A 192 -9.44 21.54 12.24
C LEU A 192 -9.41 19.99 12.21
N LEU A 193 -8.25 19.40 12.51
CA LEU A 193 -8.11 17.95 12.59
C LEU A 193 -8.87 17.33 13.79
N GLU A 194 -8.99 18.06 14.90
CA GLU A 194 -9.78 17.65 16.08
C GLU A 194 -11.28 17.69 15.80
N GLU A 195 -11.75 18.71 15.08
CA GLU A 195 -13.17 18.89 14.72
C GLU A 195 -13.62 17.97 13.57
N ASP A 196 -12.71 17.33 12.84
CA ASP A 196 -13.10 16.45 11.74
C ASP A 196 -13.87 15.21 12.24
N SER A 197 -14.96 14.92 11.54
CA SER A 197 -15.80 13.72 11.69
C SER A 197 -15.03 12.40 11.57
N SER A 198 -13.84 12.43 10.98
CA SER A 198 -12.99 11.25 10.81
C SER A 198 -12.33 10.78 12.11
N GLN A 199 -12.16 11.66 13.10
CA GLN A 199 -11.55 11.36 14.40
C GLN A 199 -10.16 10.72 14.28
N PHE A 200 -9.38 11.09 13.26
CA PHE A 200 -7.99 10.64 13.10
C PHE A 200 -7.12 11.13 14.25
N LEU A 201 -7.40 12.35 14.75
CA LEU A 201 -6.74 12.97 15.87
C LEU A 201 -7.75 13.27 16.97
N LYS A 202 -7.43 12.89 18.21
CA LYS A 202 -8.26 13.18 19.39
C LYS A 202 -7.44 13.91 20.44
N ARG A 203 -8.01 14.97 21.02
CA ARG A 203 -7.43 15.63 22.19
C ARG A 203 -7.80 14.85 23.45
N VAL A 204 -6.79 14.38 24.19
CA VAL A 204 -6.96 13.53 25.38
C VAL A 204 -6.78 14.31 26.67
N GLY A 205 -6.04 15.42 26.64
CA GLY A 205 -5.82 16.26 27.82
C GLY A 205 -5.33 17.67 27.49
N ASP A 206 -5.38 18.53 28.50
CA ASP A 206 -4.96 19.95 28.41
C ASP A 206 -3.56 20.21 28.98
N SER A 207 -2.93 19.19 29.57
CA SER A 207 -1.59 19.30 30.12
C SER A 207 -0.57 19.63 29.02
N GLY A 208 0.32 20.60 29.26
CA GLY A 208 1.38 20.96 28.31
C GLY A 208 0.89 21.72 27.06
N GLY A 209 -0.26 22.39 27.13
CA GLY A 209 -0.84 23.14 26.01
C GLY A 209 -1.71 22.30 25.07
N GLY A 210 -2.04 21.06 25.47
CA GLY A 210 -2.83 20.11 24.70
C GLY A 210 -2.06 18.83 24.43
N GLN A 211 -2.69 17.69 24.67
CA GLN A 211 -2.17 16.36 24.34
C GLN A 211 -3.05 15.71 23.29
N PHE A 212 -2.43 15.22 22.22
CA PHE A 212 -3.14 14.65 21.08
C PHE A 212 -2.78 13.17 20.92
N SER A 213 -3.79 12.33 20.70
CA SER A 213 -3.62 10.92 20.36
C SER A 213 -4.13 10.67 18.95
N ILE A 214 -3.40 9.87 18.18
CA ILE A 214 -3.82 9.38 16.88
C ILE A 214 -4.63 8.10 17.08
N ASN A 215 -5.80 8.03 16.48
CA ASN A 215 -6.64 6.83 16.53
C ASN A 215 -6.59 6.10 15.19
N THR A 216 -5.70 5.12 15.07
CA THR A 216 -5.52 4.33 13.84
C THR A 216 -6.75 3.47 13.57
N LYS A 217 -7.33 2.86 14.62
CA LYS A 217 -8.52 2.01 14.51
C LYS A 217 -9.72 2.74 13.93
N GLU A 218 -10.06 3.91 14.48
CA GLU A 218 -11.18 4.71 13.97
C GLU A 218 -10.88 5.31 12.58
N ALA A 219 -9.63 5.69 12.32
CA ALA A 219 -9.22 6.16 11.00
C ALA A 219 -9.49 5.09 9.93
N PHE A 220 -9.07 3.85 10.16
CA PHE A 220 -9.33 2.74 9.23
C PHE A 220 -10.82 2.35 9.16
N SER A 221 -11.58 2.47 10.25
CA SER A 221 -13.06 2.34 10.20
C SER A 221 -13.69 3.33 9.23
N GLN A 222 -13.32 4.61 9.31
CA GLN A 222 -13.88 5.65 8.47
C GLN A 222 -13.42 5.53 7.01
N LEU A 223 -12.17 5.13 6.79
CA LEU A 223 -11.66 4.83 5.47
C LEU A 223 -12.40 3.64 4.84
N ALA A 224 -12.59 2.54 5.57
CA ALA A 224 -13.35 1.39 5.10
C ALA A 224 -14.80 1.77 4.74
N TRP A 225 -15.48 2.55 5.59
CA TRP A 225 -16.82 3.06 5.28
C TRP A 225 -16.87 3.87 3.98
N THR A 226 -15.90 4.76 3.78
CA THR A 226 -15.82 5.60 2.58
C THR A 226 -15.54 4.76 1.34
N THR A 227 -14.62 3.79 1.44
CA THR A 227 -14.28 2.87 0.34
C THR A 227 -15.49 2.04 -0.08
N VAL A 228 -16.20 1.42 0.86
CA VAL A 228 -17.41 0.66 0.57
C VAL A 228 -18.51 1.55 -0.01
N GLU A 229 -18.70 2.76 0.51
CA GLU A 229 -19.65 3.72 -0.07
C GLU A 229 -19.33 4.05 -1.53
N ASN A 230 -18.06 4.27 -1.86
CA ASN A 230 -17.61 4.53 -3.23
C ASN A 230 -17.85 3.33 -4.15
N ILE A 231 -17.59 2.10 -3.66
CA ILE A 231 -17.88 0.87 -4.42
C ILE A 231 -19.38 0.76 -4.69
N VAL A 232 -20.22 1.01 -3.68
CA VAL A 232 -21.69 1.01 -3.85
C VAL A 232 -22.14 2.09 -4.83
N MET A 233 -21.52 3.26 -4.82
CA MET A 233 -21.81 4.36 -5.74
C MET A 233 -21.49 4.01 -7.19
N GLU A 234 -20.33 3.40 -7.44
CA GLU A 234 -19.91 3.00 -8.79
C GLU A 234 -20.71 1.79 -9.31
N ARG A 235 -21.04 0.82 -8.45
CA ARG A 235 -21.77 -0.40 -8.85
C ARG A 235 -23.27 -0.18 -9.03
N PHE A 236 -23.93 0.51 -8.10
CA PHE A 236 -25.39 0.62 -8.04
C PHE A 236 -25.91 2.05 -8.27
N GLY A 237 -25.00 3.02 -8.40
CA GLY A 237 -25.33 4.42 -8.65
C GLY A 237 -25.57 5.26 -7.38
N SER A 238 -25.70 6.56 -7.58
CA SER A 238 -25.78 7.57 -6.51
C SER A 238 -26.99 7.41 -5.57
N LYS A 239 -28.11 6.87 -6.09
CA LYS A 239 -29.32 6.62 -5.29
C LYS A 239 -29.11 5.50 -4.28
N ALA A 240 -28.42 4.42 -4.66
CA ALA A 240 -28.09 3.32 -3.77
C ALA A 240 -27.09 3.76 -2.68
N ALA A 241 -26.05 4.52 -3.05
CA ALA A 241 -25.11 5.10 -2.09
C ALA A 241 -25.80 6.03 -1.08
N ARG A 242 -26.85 6.75 -1.48
CA ARG A 242 -27.68 7.54 -0.55
C ARG A 242 -28.40 6.67 0.47
N ILE A 243 -28.99 5.55 0.04
CA ILE A 243 -29.65 4.58 0.93
C ILE A 243 -28.60 4.00 1.89
N PHE A 244 -27.43 3.62 1.40
CA PHE A 244 -26.34 3.08 2.22
C PHE A 244 -25.89 4.05 3.32
N ARG A 245 -25.66 5.34 2.98
CA ARG A 245 -25.35 6.39 3.96
C ARG A 245 -26.45 6.59 4.99
N LEU A 246 -27.71 6.54 4.56
CA LEU A 246 -28.85 6.69 5.46
C LEU A 246 -28.86 5.56 6.50
N VAL A 247 -28.71 4.30 6.06
CA VAL A 247 -28.65 3.14 6.97
C VAL A 247 -27.47 3.25 7.92
N ARG A 248 -26.29 3.69 7.45
CA ARG A 248 -25.11 3.95 8.30
C ARG A 248 -25.43 4.91 9.45
N SER A 249 -26.13 6.02 9.17
CA SER A 249 -26.42 7.05 10.18
C SER A 249 -27.44 6.64 11.25
N ARG A 250 -28.44 5.83 10.89
CA ARG A 250 -29.58 5.47 11.75
C ARG A 250 -29.42 4.10 12.42
N LYS A 251 -28.41 3.31 12.03
CA LYS A 251 -28.09 1.93 12.45
C LYS A 251 -29.15 0.89 12.08
N TYR A 252 -30.42 1.12 12.44
CA TYR A 252 -31.55 0.26 12.09
C TYR A 252 -32.64 1.08 11.43
N VAL A 253 -33.06 0.71 10.22
CA VAL A 253 -34.04 1.47 9.44
C VAL A 253 -35.08 0.55 8.81
N GLU A 254 -36.34 0.95 8.90
CA GLU A 254 -37.45 0.29 8.19
C GLU A 254 -37.55 0.78 6.75
N GLN A 255 -38.14 -0.04 5.86
CA GLN A 255 -38.27 0.30 4.44
C GLN A 255 -39.04 1.62 4.19
N GLU A 256 -40.11 1.88 4.95
CA GLU A 256 -40.90 3.11 4.82
C GLU A 256 -40.09 4.35 5.20
N GLN A 257 -39.25 4.23 6.22
CA GLN A 257 -38.35 5.30 6.66
C GLN A 257 -37.25 5.57 5.64
N ILE A 258 -36.71 4.52 4.98
CA ILE A 258 -35.74 4.68 3.89
C ILE A 258 -36.35 5.52 2.77
N GLN A 259 -37.58 5.22 2.36
CA GLN A 259 -38.27 5.98 1.31
C GLN A 259 -38.42 7.47 1.68
N GLN A 260 -38.93 7.76 2.88
CA GLN A 260 -39.19 9.12 3.32
C GLN A 260 -37.91 9.94 3.47
N LEU A 261 -36.88 9.37 4.10
CA LEU A 261 -35.63 10.07 4.40
C LEU A 261 -34.71 10.19 3.18
N ALA A 262 -34.70 9.22 2.26
CA ALA A 262 -33.86 9.28 1.06
C ALA A 262 -34.48 10.17 -0.05
N MET A 263 -35.76 10.53 0.07
CA MET A 263 -36.55 11.23 -0.95
C MET A 263 -36.49 10.53 -2.31
N ILE A 264 -36.60 9.20 -2.31
CA ILE A 264 -36.59 8.34 -3.51
C ILE A 264 -38.00 7.77 -3.71
N PRO A 265 -38.49 7.62 -4.96
CA PRO A 265 -39.78 6.98 -5.21
C PRO A 265 -39.88 5.57 -4.61
N ALA A 266 -41.04 5.20 -4.07
CA ALA A 266 -41.26 3.94 -3.34
C ALA A 266 -40.81 2.68 -4.11
N LYS A 267 -41.15 2.61 -5.41
CA LYS A 267 -40.80 1.46 -6.27
C LYS A 267 -39.29 1.31 -6.42
N GLU A 268 -38.60 2.43 -6.63
CA GLU A 268 -37.16 2.45 -6.86
C GLU A 268 -36.37 2.21 -5.56
N ALA A 269 -36.78 2.86 -4.46
CA ALA A 269 -36.18 2.63 -3.15
C ALA A 269 -36.28 1.15 -2.75
N LYS A 270 -37.47 0.55 -2.95
CA LYS A 270 -37.69 -0.88 -2.70
C LYS A 270 -36.72 -1.73 -3.53
N HIS A 271 -36.67 -1.52 -4.84
CA HIS A 271 -35.79 -2.27 -5.73
C HIS A 271 -34.33 -2.17 -5.29
N LEU A 272 -33.80 -0.96 -5.09
CA LEU A 272 -32.41 -0.74 -4.69
C LEU A 272 -32.08 -1.34 -3.32
N THR A 273 -32.96 -1.23 -2.32
CA THR A 273 -32.75 -1.84 -1.00
C THR A 273 -32.65 -3.36 -1.10
N TYR A 274 -33.51 -4.00 -1.89
CA TYR A 274 -33.42 -5.46 -2.09
C TYR A 274 -32.23 -5.88 -2.93
N THR A 275 -31.80 -5.09 -3.91
CA THR A 275 -30.56 -5.34 -4.65
C THR A 275 -29.35 -5.29 -3.71
N LEU A 276 -29.26 -4.28 -2.84
CA LEU A 276 -28.20 -4.18 -1.84
C LEU A 276 -28.23 -5.31 -0.81
N LEU A 277 -29.42 -5.83 -0.49
CA LEU A 277 -29.58 -7.02 0.36
C LEU A 277 -29.11 -8.30 -0.35
N GLN A 278 -29.44 -8.48 -1.64
CA GLN A 278 -29.02 -9.64 -2.43
C GLN A 278 -27.50 -9.72 -2.57
N GLU A 279 -26.87 -8.56 -2.71
CA GLU A 279 -25.41 -8.40 -2.80
C GLU A 279 -24.75 -8.29 -1.41
N ASN A 280 -25.46 -8.60 -0.32
CA ASN A 280 -25.01 -8.61 1.07
C ASN A 280 -24.38 -7.30 1.60
N TYR A 281 -24.62 -6.16 0.96
CA TYR A 281 -24.24 -4.84 1.50
C TYR A 281 -25.15 -4.38 2.64
N LEU A 282 -26.38 -4.88 2.68
CA LEU A 282 -27.33 -4.70 3.78
C LEU A 282 -27.67 -6.05 4.39
N GLN A 283 -27.89 -6.09 5.70
CA GLN A 283 -28.49 -7.23 6.40
C GLN A 283 -29.91 -6.88 6.84
N MET A 284 -30.73 -7.91 6.99
CA MET A 284 -32.11 -7.80 7.45
C MET A 284 -32.25 -8.51 8.80
N GLN A 285 -32.66 -7.75 9.83
CA GLN A 285 -33.03 -8.29 11.13
C GLN A 285 -34.55 -8.32 11.25
N GLU A 286 -35.09 -9.51 11.52
CA GLU A 286 -36.50 -9.68 11.88
C GLU A 286 -36.70 -9.44 13.37
N LEU A 287 -37.59 -8.52 13.73
CA LEU A 287 -38.07 -8.35 15.10
C LEU A 287 -39.52 -8.83 15.21
N LYS A 288 -39.73 -9.82 16.10
CA LYS A 288 -41.05 -10.34 16.45
C LYS A 288 -41.58 -9.59 17.67
N LYS A 289 -42.84 -9.13 17.61
CA LYS A 289 -43.52 -8.56 18.78
C LYS A 289 -43.75 -9.68 19.82
N ALA A 290 -43.31 -9.46 21.06
CA ALA A 290 -43.45 -10.43 22.14
C ALA A 290 -44.92 -10.85 22.33
N GLY A 291 -45.19 -12.16 22.26
CA GLY A 291 -46.52 -12.75 22.46
C GLY A 291 -47.36 -13.02 21.20
N ALA A 292 -46.83 -12.81 19.99
CA ALA A 292 -47.52 -13.18 18.75
C ALA A 292 -46.88 -14.40 18.07
N SER A 293 -47.71 -15.37 17.69
CA SER A 293 -47.35 -16.47 16.78
C SER A 293 -46.67 -15.93 15.51
N ALA A 294 -45.84 -16.76 14.86
CA ALA A 294 -44.98 -16.46 13.70
C ALA A 294 -45.75 -16.09 12.41
N ALA A 295 -46.77 -15.23 12.51
CA ALA A 295 -47.49 -14.65 11.39
C ALA A 295 -46.71 -13.45 10.84
N PRO A 296 -46.42 -13.40 9.51
CA PRO A 296 -45.60 -12.36 8.89
C PRO A 296 -46.21 -10.94 8.91
N THR A 297 -47.45 -10.78 9.40
CA THR A 297 -48.10 -9.47 9.58
C THR A 297 -47.71 -8.74 10.87
N LYS A 298 -46.95 -9.39 11.78
CA LYS A 298 -46.50 -8.79 13.05
C LYS A 298 -44.98 -8.81 13.22
N THR A 299 -44.25 -8.94 12.11
CA THR A 299 -42.78 -8.91 12.04
C THR A 299 -42.31 -7.60 11.44
N PHE A 300 -41.43 -6.90 12.15
CA PHE A 300 -40.73 -5.72 11.62
C PHE A 300 -39.43 -6.16 10.97
N PHE A 301 -39.18 -5.69 9.75
CA PHE A 301 -37.93 -5.92 9.04
C PHE A 301 -37.07 -4.67 9.14
N LEU A 302 -35.97 -4.77 9.88
CA LEU A 302 -35.01 -3.69 10.05
C LEU A 302 -33.78 -3.97 9.20
N PHE A 303 -33.39 -2.99 8.39
CA PHE A 303 -32.13 -3.02 7.66
C PHE A 303 -31.02 -2.42 8.51
N TYR A 304 -29.90 -3.11 8.58
CA TYR A 304 -28.68 -2.64 9.22
C TYR A 304 -27.47 -3.01 8.35
N ILE A 305 -26.31 -2.44 8.68
CA ILE A 305 -25.04 -2.75 8.02
C ILE A 305 -24.06 -3.26 9.06
N ASP A 306 -23.60 -4.50 8.89
CA ASP A 306 -22.41 -5.03 9.54
C ASP A 306 -21.20 -4.82 8.64
N LEU A 307 -20.36 -3.85 9.00
CA LEU A 307 -19.17 -3.50 8.23
C LEU A 307 -18.18 -4.67 8.14
N ASN A 308 -18.02 -5.48 9.18
CA ASN A 308 -17.06 -6.58 9.17
C ASN A 308 -17.42 -7.63 8.11
N GLN A 309 -18.71 -7.96 8.01
CA GLN A 309 -19.20 -8.89 7.00
C GLN A 309 -19.03 -8.32 5.59
N VAL A 310 -19.40 -7.04 5.40
CA VAL A 310 -19.30 -6.37 4.10
C VAL A 310 -17.83 -6.28 3.65
N VAL A 311 -16.91 -5.94 4.56
CA VAL A 311 -15.48 -5.86 4.25
C VAL A 311 -14.91 -7.24 3.88
N ARG A 312 -15.27 -8.30 4.60
CA ARG A 312 -14.82 -9.67 4.25
C ARG A 312 -15.30 -10.10 2.88
N MET A 313 -16.55 -9.81 2.54
CA MET A 313 -17.10 -10.05 1.21
C MET A 313 -16.36 -9.23 0.13
N GLU A 314 -16.12 -7.94 0.38
CA GLU A 314 -15.44 -7.08 -0.59
C GLU A 314 -13.98 -7.53 -0.81
N ILE A 315 -13.29 -7.99 0.23
CA ILE A 315 -11.96 -8.60 0.11
C ILE A 315 -12.00 -9.84 -0.80
N GLU A 316 -13.01 -10.70 -0.67
CA GLU A 316 -13.18 -11.84 -1.57
C GLU A 316 -13.41 -11.39 -3.02
N HIS A 317 -14.21 -10.33 -3.24
CA HIS A 317 -14.38 -9.73 -4.56
C HIS A 317 -13.07 -9.15 -5.11
N CYS A 318 -12.25 -8.49 -4.28
CA CYS A 318 -10.92 -8.02 -4.67
C CYS A 318 -10.01 -9.18 -5.11
N TYR A 319 -9.98 -10.30 -4.38
CA TYR A 319 -9.19 -11.47 -4.78
C TYR A 319 -9.65 -12.06 -6.11
N HIS A 320 -10.96 -12.19 -6.33
CA HIS A 320 -11.49 -12.66 -7.60
C HIS A 320 -11.16 -11.68 -8.74
N ALA A 321 -11.26 -10.37 -8.50
CA ALA A 321 -10.92 -9.34 -9.49
C ALA A 321 -9.43 -9.36 -9.84
N LEU A 322 -8.54 -9.53 -8.86
CA LEU A 322 -7.10 -9.69 -9.07
C LEU A 322 -6.81 -10.94 -9.91
N TYR A 323 -7.38 -12.08 -9.53
CA TYR A 323 -7.21 -13.34 -10.27
C TYR A 323 -7.62 -13.19 -11.74
N ASN A 324 -8.81 -12.65 -11.98
CA ASN A 324 -9.33 -12.43 -13.34
C ASN A 324 -8.45 -11.45 -14.15
N THR A 325 -7.93 -10.40 -13.50
CA THR A 325 -7.06 -9.41 -14.14
C THR A 325 -5.71 -10.01 -14.53
N ILE A 326 -5.10 -10.79 -13.64
CA ILE A 326 -3.84 -11.49 -13.89
C ILE A 326 -4.02 -12.52 -15.00
N GLN A 327 -5.07 -13.35 -14.92
CA GLN A 327 -5.36 -14.35 -15.95
C GLN A 327 -5.60 -13.70 -17.31
N ARG A 328 -6.31 -12.57 -17.36
CA ARG A 328 -6.51 -11.82 -18.61
C ARG A 328 -5.20 -11.27 -19.16
N ARG A 329 -4.34 -10.71 -18.31
CA ARG A 329 -3.02 -10.20 -18.71
C ARG A 329 -2.14 -11.30 -19.27
N GLU A 330 -2.11 -12.46 -18.61
CA GLU A 330 -1.37 -13.63 -19.08
C GLU A 330 -1.90 -14.13 -20.42
N GLN A 331 -3.23 -14.18 -20.60
CA GLN A 331 -3.86 -14.58 -21.86
C GLN A 331 -3.49 -13.62 -23.02
N GLU A 332 -3.53 -12.31 -22.77
CA GLU A 332 -3.14 -11.28 -23.76
C GLU A 332 -1.65 -11.37 -24.12
N SER A 333 -0.79 -11.63 -23.12
CA SER A 333 0.64 -11.82 -23.33
C SER A 333 0.94 -13.11 -24.12
N ALA A 334 0.28 -14.22 -23.78
CA ALA A 334 0.45 -15.50 -24.45
C ALA A 334 -0.04 -15.48 -25.90
N SER A 335 -1.20 -14.87 -26.16
CA SER A 335 -1.79 -14.77 -27.51
C SER A 335 -0.90 -13.95 -28.45
N ASN A 336 -0.24 -12.91 -27.93
CA ASN A 336 0.60 -12.00 -28.70
C ASN A 336 2.10 -12.28 -28.56
N LYS A 337 2.49 -13.41 -27.95
CA LYS A 337 3.89 -13.75 -27.64
C LYS A 337 4.82 -13.65 -28.85
N ARG A 338 4.39 -14.14 -30.02
CA ARG A 338 5.19 -14.07 -31.26
C ARG A 338 5.53 -12.63 -31.67
N MET A 339 4.57 -11.71 -31.53
CA MET A 339 4.79 -10.30 -31.87
C MET A 339 5.68 -9.61 -30.83
N ILE A 340 5.51 -9.94 -29.55
CA ILE A 340 6.34 -9.43 -28.46
C ILE A 340 7.80 -9.89 -28.63
N ASP A 341 8.02 -11.18 -28.93
CA ASP A 341 9.35 -11.74 -29.17
C ASP A 341 10.02 -11.10 -30.39
N LYS A 342 9.26 -10.87 -31.47
CA LYS A 342 9.74 -10.17 -32.68
C LYS A 342 10.17 -8.73 -32.33
N GLN A 343 9.37 -8.01 -31.55
CA GLN A 343 9.72 -6.66 -31.08
C GLN A 343 10.97 -6.66 -30.21
N LEU A 344 11.10 -7.60 -29.28
CA LEU A 344 12.25 -7.67 -28.38
C LEU A 344 13.54 -7.94 -29.16
N ARG A 345 13.51 -8.85 -30.14
CA ARG A 345 14.65 -9.09 -31.05
C ARG A 345 15.08 -7.82 -31.79
N ILE A 346 14.10 -7.09 -32.33
CA ILE A 346 14.33 -5.83 -33.05
C ILE A 346 14.93 -4.77 -32.12
N GLN A 347 14.45 -4.67 -30.88
CA GLN A 347 15.02 -3.76 -29.88
C GLN A 347 16.46 -4.14 -29.51
N THR A 348 16.74 -5.42 -29.27
CA THR A 348 18.10 -5.90 -28.99
C THR A 348 19.05 -5.62 -30.15
N LEU A 349 18.64 -5.89 -31.39
CA LEU A 349 19.42 -5.57 -32.59
C LEU A 349 19.68 -4.06 -32.70
N THR A 350 18.65 -3.25 -32.46
CA THR A 350 18.76 -1.78 -32.49
C THR A 350 19.75 -1.27 -31.43
N SER A 351 19.69 -1.78 -30.19
CA SER A 351 20.61 -1.38 -29.12
C SER A 351 22.05 -1.77 -29.44
N ASN A 352 22.29 -3.01 -29.89
CA ASN A 352 23.62 -3.45 -30.30
C ASN A 352 24.19 -2.58 -31.43
N LEU A 353 23.38 -2.27 -32.45
CA LEU A 353 23.84 -1.46 -33.57
C LEU A 353 24.09 0.01 -33.20
N LYS A 354 23.33 0.56 -32.24
CA LYS A 354 23.60 1.89 -31.68
C LYS A 354 24.93 1.93 -30.93
N GLU A 355 25.25 0.90 -30.16
CA GLU A 355 26.54 0.79 -29.46
C GLU A 355 27.72 0.69 -30.42
N HIS A 356 27.51 0.10 -31.60
CA HIS A 356 28.53 -0.02 -32.65
C HIS A 356 28.59 1.18 -33.62
N GLY A 357 27.79 2.24 -33.40
CA GLY A 357 27.82 3.46 -34.23
C GLY A 357 27.21 3.30 -35.63
N ALA A 358 26.11 2.55 -35.76
CA ALA A 358 25.45 2.30 -37.03
C ALA A 358 24.87 3.55 -37.73
N THR A 359 24.83 3.51 -39.06
CA THR A 359 24.26 4.55 -39.94
C THR A 359 22.72 4.60 -39.85
N GLU A 360 22.12 5.79 -40.03
CA GLU A 360 20.66 5.99 -39.94
C GLU A 360 19.85 5.09 -40.89
N GLU A 361 20.43 4.68 -42.02
CA GLU A 361 19.81 3.79 -43.01
C GLU A 361 19.62 2.36 -42.47
N GLN A 362 20.60 1.83 -41.73
CA GLN A 362 20.51 0.50 -41.10
C GLN A 362 19.47 0.46 -39.98
N LEU A 363 19.29 1.58 -39.28
CA LEU A 363 18.24 1.72 -38.27
C LEU A 363 16.84 1.79 -38.91
N ALA A 364 16.71 2.40 -40.09
CA ALA A 364 15.45 2.48 -40.82
C ALA A 364 14.98 1.10 -41.34
N GLU A 365 15.89 0.29 -41.91
CA GLU A 365 15.58 -1.06 -42.38
C GLU A 365 15.07 -1.98 -41.25
N ILE A 366 15.65 -1.84 -40.05
CA ILE A 366 15.25 -2.62 -38.88
C ILE A 366 13.87 -2.22 -38.38
N VAL A 367 13.52 -0.93 -38.48
CA VAL A 367 12.20 -0.42 -38.14
C VAL A 367 11.14 -0.84 -39.18
N GLU A 368 11.53 -1.05 -40.44
CA GLU A 368 10.66 -1.55 -41.51
C GLU A 368 10.40 -3.06 -41.45
N MET A 369 11.21 -3.84 -40.72
CA MET A 369 10.92 -5.27 -40.46
C MET A 369 9.58 -5.52 -39.73
N MET A 370 9.00 -4.47 -39.14
CA MET A 370 7.65 -4.48 -38.55
C MET A 370 6.66 -3.77 -39.46
N THR A 371 5.62 -4.50 -39.87
CA THR A 371 4.53 -3.91 -40.66
C THR A 371 3.76 -2.86 -39.84
N PRO A 372 3.21 -1.81 -40.48
CA PRO A 372 2.46 -0.77 -39.76
C PRO A 372 1.24 -1.33 -39.02
N SER A 373 0.60 -2.38 -39.56
CA SER A 373 -0.49 -3.10 -38.90
C SER A 373 -0.06 -3.83 -37.62
N GLU A 374 1.11 -4.48 -37.64
CA GLU A 374 1.68 -5.14 -36.46
C GLU A 374 2.04 -4.10 -35.38
N LYS A 375 2.59 -2.94 -35.77
CA LYS A 375 2.90 -1.84 -34.83
C LYS A 375 1.65 -1.35 -34.10
N LEU A 376 0.55 -1.12 -34.82
CA LEU A 376 -0.72 -0.67 -34.23
C LEU A 376 -1.34 -1.72 -33.30
N GLN A 377 -1.30 -3.00 -33.68
CA GLN A 377 -1.78 -4.09 -32.83
C GLN A 377 -0.94 -4.22 -31.57
N LEU A 378 0.38 -4.14 -31.71
CA LEU A 378 1.31 -4.23 -30.60
C LEU A 378 1.12 -3.08 -29.62
N GLU A 379 0.94 -1.85 -30.10
CA GLU A 379 0.66 -0.70 -29.25
C GLU A 379 -0.64 -0.88 -28.45
N LYS A 380 -1.70 -1.40 -29.09
CA LYS A 380 -2.96 -1.73 -28.40
C LYS A 380 -2.76 -2.78 -27.31
N VAL A 381 -2.00 -3.84 -27.60
CA VAL A 381 -1.71 -4.92 -26.65
C VAL A 381 -0.88 -4.38 -25.48
N GLN A 382 0.18 -3.61 -25.74
CA GLN A 382 0.99 -2.99 -24.70
C GLN A 382 0.16 -2.04 -23.82
N ASN A 383 -0.70 -1.22 -24.41
CA ASN A 383 -1.59 -0.34 -23.67
C ASN A 383 -2.60 -1.12 -22.82
N THR A 384 -3.10 -2.25 -23.32
CA THR A 384 -3.99 -3.14 -22.57
C THR A 384 -3.27 -3.78 -21.39
N ILE A 385 -2.06 -4.32 -21.61
CA ILE A 385 -1.24 -4.90 -20.54
C ILE A 385 -0.88 -3.85 -19.48
N LYS A 386 -0.51 -2.62 -19.89
CA LYS A 386 -0.24 -1.51 -18.98
C LYS A 386 -1.48 -1.12 -18.17
N LYS A 387 -2.65 -1.06 -18.80
CA LYS A 387 -3.92 -0.79 -18.10
C LYS A 387 -4.24 -1.89 -17.09
N LEU A 388 -4.13 -3.16 -17.47
CA LEU A 388 -4.35 -4.30 -16.57
C LEU A 388 -3.37 -4.28 -15.39
N GLY A 389 -2.10 -3.98 -15.62
CA GLY A 389 -1.12 -3.82 -14.54
C GLY A 389 -1.41 -2.62 -13.63
N GLY A 390 -1.90 -1.50 -14.18
CA GLY A 390 -2.36 -0.36 -13.38
C GLY A 390 -3.59 -0.70 -12.53
N SER A 391 -4.54 -1.47 -13.08
CA SER A 391 -5.72 -1.95 -12.36
C SER A 391 -5.36 -2.91 -11.23
N GLU A 392 -4.37 -3.79 -11.43
CA GLU A 392 -3.86 -4.68 -10.38
C GLU A 392 -3.37 -3.87 -9.17
N LEU A 393 -2.56 -2.83 -9.39
CA LEU A 393 -2.06 -1.97 -8.31
C LEU A 393 -3.20 -1.23 -7.59
N GLN A 394 -4.21 -0.74 -8.32
CA GLN A 394 -5.35 -0.06 -7.70
C GLN A 394 -6.23 -1.00 -6.86
N ILE A 395 -6.42 -2.24 -7.33
CA ILE A 395 -7.16 -3.25 -6.57
C ILE A 395 -6.35 -3.63 -5.32
N ASP A 396 -5.03 -3.76 -5.43
CA ASP A 396 -4.13 -4.04 -4.30
C ASP A 396 -4.17 -2.93 -3.23
N GLU A 397 -4.16 -1.65 -3.63
CA GLU A 397 -4.35 -0.53 -2.70
C GLU A 397 -5.68 -0.62 -1.92
N THR A 398 -6.75 -1.02 -2.61
CA THR A 398 -8.08 -1.21 -2.00
C THR A 398 -8.08 -2.41 -1.06
N LEU A 399 -7.51 -3.53 -1.49
CA LEU A 399 -7.36 -4.75 -0.70
C LEU A 399 -6.56 -4.51 0.58
N PHE A 400 -5.45 -3.76 0.47
CA PHE A 400 -4.61 -3.42 1.62
C PHE A 400 -5.39 -2.59 2.64
N LEU A 401 -6.13 -1.56 2.21
CA LEU A 401 -6.97 -0.75 3.11
C LEU A 401 -8.01 -1.59 3.86
N LEU A 402 -8.69 -2.50 3.15
CA LEU A 402 -9.70 -3.37 3.74
C LEU A 402 -9.10 -4.42 4.69
N THR A 403 -7.92 -4.96 4.34
CA THR A 403 -7.18 -5.90 5.19
C THR A 403 -6.68 -5.21 6.46
N MET A 404 -6.20 -3.97 6.36
CA MET A 404 -5.82 -3.15 7.52
C MET A 404 -7.00 -2.91 8.45
N TYR A 405 -8.20 -2.66 7.92
CA TYR A 405 -9.40 -2.58 8.77
C TYR A 405 -9.64 -3.86 9.58
N LEU A 406 -9.55 -5.04 8.96
CA LEU A 406 -9.69 -6.33 9.66
C LEU A 406 -8.52 -6.65 10.61
N HIS A 407 -7.36 -6.01 10.45
CA HIS A 407 -6.27 -6.17 11.41
C HIS A 407 -6.57 -5.45 12.72
N TYR A 408 -7.25 -4.30 12.66
CA TYR A 408 -7.63 -3.50 13.84
C TYR A 408 -8.97 -3.89 14.48
N HIS A 409 -9.79 -4.73 13.82
CA HIS A 409 -11.13 -5.15 14.25
C HIS A 409 -11.30 -6.66 14.15
#